data_AF-A0A8X6XYU6-F1
#
_entry.id   AF-A0A8X6XYU6-F1
#
_cell.length_a   1.000
_cell.length_b   1.000
_cell.length_c   1.000
_cell.angle_alpha   90.00
_cell.angle_beta   90.00
_cell.angle_gamma   90.00
#
_symmetry.space_group_name_H-M   'P 1'
#
loop_
_entity.id
_entity.type
_entity.pdbx_description
1 polymer ?
#
loop_
_entity_poly.entity_id
_entity_poly.type
_entity_poly.pdbx_seq_one_letter_code
_entity_poly.pdbx_strand_id
1 'polypeptide(L)'
;MIGITPNGAISFISELYCGSISDKQLFIKSKLMDLLEPNDVVMADKGFLIETELASVGCKLQCPAFLRDKIQFDVSEMVSNCRLSNVRVTVERAIGRIKQYKYFEGALPYRSLHNVNRVFFYCMHVL
;
A
#
# COMPACT_ATOMS: atom_id res chain seq x y z
N MET A 1 -0.32 4.28 -6.02
CA MET A 1 -0.12 3.16 -5.07
C MET A 1 1.37 3.02 -4.81
N ILE A 2 1.78 2.73 -3.58
CA ILE A 2 3.17 2.48 -3.21
C ILE A 2 3.19 1.16 -2.44
N GLY A 3 4.13 0.28 -2.77
CA GLY A 3 4.46 -0.92 -1.99
C GLY A 3 5.69 -0.65 -1.15
N ILE A 4 5.62 -0.97 0.14
CA ILE A 4 6.71 -0.76 1.10
C ILE A 4 7.04 -2.11 1.73
N THR A 5 8.32 -2.44 1.77
CA THR A 5 8.83 -3.63 2.47
C THR A 5 8.68 -3.48 3.98
N PRO A 6 8.63 -4.58 4.76
CA PRO A 6 8.60 -4.49 6.23
C PRO A 6 9.82 -3.78 6.84
N ASN A 7 10.93 -3.63 6.09
CA ASN A 7 12.09 -2.84 6.49
C ASN A 7 11.90 -1.32 6.29
N GLY A 8 10.78 -0.89 5.71
CA GLY A 8 10.46 0.52 5.45
C GLY A 8 10.98 1.05 4.10
N ALA A 9 11.65 0.23 3.29
CA ALA A 9 12.08 0.61 1.95
C ALA A 9 10.94 0.52 0.95
N ILE A 10 10.86 1.47 0.02
CA ILE A 10 9.88 1.48 -1.06
C ILE A 10 10.25 0.40 -2.07
N SER A 11 9.42 -0.64 -2.17
CA SER A 11 9.62 -1.78 -3.08
C SER A 11 8.95 -1.58 -4.44
N PHE A 12 7.90 -0.76 -4.48
CA PHE A 12 7.07 -0.62 -5.66
C PHE A 12 6.41 0.76 -5.69
N ILE A 13 6.32 1.34 -6.88
CA ILE A 13 5.66 2.62 -7.12
C ILE A 13 4.82 2.45 -8.38
N SER A 14 3.50 2.64 -8.26
CA SER A 14 2.62 2.70 -9.42
C SER A 14 2.66 4.09 -10.05
N GLU A 15 2.23 4.17 -11.31
CA GLU A 15 1.83 5.45 -11.91
C GLU A 15 0.77 6.15 -11.05
N LEU A 16 0.74 7.49 -11.11
CA LEU A 16 -0.28 8.28 -10.45
C LEU A 16 -1.57 8.23 -11.25
N TYR A 17 -2.67 7.99 -10.53
CA TYR A 17 -4.01 8.01 -11.07
C TYR A 17 -4.81 9.11 -10.38
N CYS A 18 -5.78 9.67 -11.09
CA CYS A 18 -6.71 10.64 -10.52
C CYS A 18 -7.61 9.95 -9.47
N GLY A 19 -8.08 10.69 -8.47
CA GLY A 19 -8.87 10.15 -7.34
C GLY A 19 -10.22 9.53 -7.71
N SER A 20 -10.61 9.55 -8.98
CA SER A 20 -11.82 8.91 -9.50
C SER A 20 -11.68 7.41 -9.76
N ILE A 21 -10.47 6.83 -9.65
CA ILE A 21 -10.25 5.40 -9.81
C ILE A 21 -10.53 4.65 -8.50
N SER A 22 -11.17 3.48 -8.57
CA SER A 22 -11.32 2.64 -7.38
C SER A 22 -10.01 1.95 -7.02
N ASP A 23 -9.83 1.65 -5.74
CA ASP A 23 -8.68 0.93 -5.20
C ASP A 23 -8.38 -0.40 -5.94
N LYS A 24 -9.44 -1.14 -6.25
CA LYS A 24 -9.35 -2.39 -7.02
C LYS A 24 -8.85 -2.15 -8.45
N GLN A 25 -9.38 -1.14 -9.14
CA GLN A 25 -8.93 -0.78 -10.47
C GLN A 25 -7.49 -0.26 -10.46
N LEU A 26 -7.12 0.50 -9.42
CA LEU A 26 -5.74 0.96 -9.21
C LEU A 26 -4.80 -0.23 -9.03
N PHE A 27 -5.18 -1.22 -8.24
CA PHE A 27 -4.39 -2.44 -8.03
C PHE A 27 -4.16 -3.19 -9.35
N ILE A 28 -5.21 -3.41 -10.15
CA ILE A 28 -5.11 -4.07 -11.46
C ILE A 28 -4.21 -3.25 -12.41
N LYS A 29 -4.44 -1.94 -12.51
CA LYS A 29 -3.66 -1.08 -13.41
C LYS A 29 -2.22 -0.88 -12.96
N SER A 30 -1.93 -1.05 -11.68
CA SER A 30 -0.58 -0.93 -11.14
C SER A 30 0.36 -2.01 -11.66
N LYS A 31 -0.17 -3.14 -12.16
CA LYS A 31 0.63 -4.33 -12.54
C LYS A 31 1.42 -4.92 -11.38
N LEU A 32 1.03 -4.64 -10.13
CA LEU A 32 1.66 -5.28 -8.98
C LEU A 32 1.49 -6.80 -9.00
N MET A 33 0.38 -7.31 -9.54
CA MET A 33 0.15 -8.76 -9.68
C MET A 33 1.22 -9.48 -10.50
N ASP A 34 1.80 -8.82 -11.50
CA ASP A 34 2.84 -9.40 -12.36
C ASP A 34 4.17 -9.59 -11.60
N LEU A 35 4.32 -8.93 -10.45
CA LEU A 35 5.51 -8.99 -9.60
C LEU A 35 5.34 -9.93 -8.41
N LEU A 36 4.12 -10.41 -8.16
CA LEU A 36 3.83 -11.28 -7.02
C LEU A 36 4.11 -12.74 -7.37
N GLU A 37 4.72 -13.45 -6.45
CA GLU A 37 4.99 -14.88 -6.57
C GLU A 37 3.94 -15.70 -5.78
N PRO A 38 3.68 -16.95 -6.19
CA PRO A 38 2.80 -17.84 -5.44
C PRO A 38 3.32 -18.01 -4.01
N ASN A 39 2.43 -17.91 -3.02
CA ASN A 39 2.68 -17.87 -1.57
C ASN A 39 3.10 -16.51 -0.97
N ASP A 40 3.20 -15.45 -1.78
CA ASP A 40 3.40 -14.11 -1.24
C ASP A 40 2.22 -13.65 -0.38
N VAL A 41 2.54 -12.81 0.61
CA VAL A 41 1.57 -12.22 1.52
C VAL A 41 1.51 -10.71 1.27
N VAL A 42 0.36 -10.24 0.79
CA VAL A 42 0.11 -8.82 0.55
C VAL A 42 -0.69 -8.26 1.72
N MET A 43 -0.19 -7.19 2.33
CA MET A 43 -0.91 -6.49 3.38
C MET A 43 -1.70 -5.30 2.78
N ALA A 44 -3.00 -5.21 3.06
CA ALA A 44 -3.83 -4.09 2.63
C ALA A 44 -4.76 -3.58 3.73
N ASP A 45 -5.23 -2.35 3.56
CA ASP A 45 -6.20 -1.74 4.47
C ASP A 45 -7.57 -2.42 4.39
N LYS A 46 -8.32 -2.29 5.49
CA LYS A 46 -9.65 -2.88 5.60
C LYS A 46 -10.59 -2.29 4.54
N GLY A 47 -11.19 -3.16 3.73
CA GLY A 47 -12.09 -2.77 2.63
C GLY A 47 -11.48 -2.89 1.24
N PHE A 48 -10.18 -3.22 1.13
CA PHE A 48 -9.58 -3.61 -0.13
C PHE A 48 -10.09 -4.98 -0.57
N LEU A 49 -11.02 -5.00 -1.53
CA LEU A 49 -11.60 -6.22 -2.11
C LEU A 49 -10.70 -6.75 -3.24
N ILE A 50 -9.47 -7.17 -2.89
CA ILE A 50 -8.48 -7.73 -3.82
C ILE A 50 -8.20 -9.23 -3.58
N GLU A 51 -8.97 -9.88 -2.71
CA GLU A 51 -8.77 -11.29 -2.36
C GLU A 51 -8.93 -12.21 -3.57
N THR A 52 -9.92 -11.94 -4.44
CA THR A 52 -10.18 -12.75 -5.63
C THR A 52 -9.02 -12.65 -6.63
N GLU A 53 -8.48 -11.45 -6.80
CA GLU A 53 -7.33 -11.18 -7.66
C GLU A 53 -6.07 -11.87 -7.13
N LEU A 54 -5.80 -11.75 -5.83
CA LEU A 54 -4.63 -12.38 -5.21
C LEU A 54 -4.74 -13.92 -5.22
N ALA A 55 -5.95 -14.45 -5.02
CA ALA A 55 -6.20 -15.88 -5.10
C ALA A 55 -5.90 -16.45 -6.50
N SER A 56 -6.09 -15.66 -7.57
CA SER A 56 -5.75 -16.09 -8.93
C SER A 56 -4.24 -16.29 -9.16
N VAL A 57 -3.41 -15.56 -8.41
CA VAL A 57 -1.93 -15.67 -8.43
C VAL A 57 -1.43 -16.69 -7.39
N GLY A 58 -2.27 -17.09 -6.44
CA GLY A 58 -1.89 -17.95 -5.31
C GLY A 58 -1.27 -17.18 -4.14
N CYS A 59 -1.54 -15.88 -4.05
CA CYS A 59 -1.09 -15.01 -2.97
C CYS A 59 -2.17 -14.90 -1.87
N LYS A 60 -1.74 -14.53 -0.66
CA LYS A 60 -2.65 -14.34 0.49
C LYS A 60 -2.80 -12.85 0.80
N LEU A 61 -4.04 -12.40 0.97
CA LEU A 61 -4.32 -11.09 1.54
C LEU A 61 -4.26 -11.18 3.06
N GLN A 62 -3.48 -10.30 3.69
CA GLN A 62 -3.46 -10.13 5.13
C GLN A 62 -3.96 -8.75 5.50
N CYS A 63 -5.07 -8.70 6.23
CA CYS A 63 -5.58 -7.46 6.81
C CYS A 63 -5.35 -7.50 8.34
N PRO A 64 -4.98 -6.36 8.96
CA PRO A 64 -4.86 -6.30 10.41
C PRO A 64 -6.22 -6.63 11.06
N ALA A 65 -6.22 -7.58 11.98
CA ALA A 65 -7.44 -8.05 12.62
C ALA A 65 -7.96 -6.98 13.59
N PHE A 66 -9.24 -6.63 13.48
CA PHE A 66 -9.93 -5.76 14.43
C PHE A 66 -10.89 -6.58 15.29
N LEU A 67 -10.91 -6.29 16.59
CA LEU A 67 -11.76 -6.89 17.64
C LEU A 67 -13.25 -6.54 17.46
N ARG A 68 -13.87 -6.85 16.31
CA ARG A 68 -15.31 -6.60 16.13
C ARG A 68 -16.17 -7.67 16.80
N ASP A 69 -15.76 -8.94 16.74
CA ASP A 69 -16.59 -10.07 17.20
C ASP A 69 -15.95 -10.91 18.34
N LYS A 70 -14.72 -10.61 18.74
CA LYS A 70 -14.02 -11.26 19.87
C LYS A 70 -13.71 -10.24 20.97
N ILE A 71 -13.99 -10.60 22.22
CA ILE A 71 -13.72 -9.78 23.41
C ILE A 71 -12.20 -9.72 23.69
N GLN A 72 -11.46 -10.80 23.37
CA GLN A 72 -10.00 -10.90 23.50
C GLN A 72 -9.40 -11.79 22.39
N PHE A 73 -8.19 -11.47 21.95
CA PHE A 73 -7.36 -12.35 21.13
C PHE A 73 -6.64 -13.36 22.03
N ASP A 74 -6.41 -14.57 21.53
CA ASP A 74 -5.46 -15.49 22.18
C ASP A 74 -4.03 -14.93 22.14
N VAL A 75 -3.15 -15.36 23.04
CA VAL A 75 -1.77 -14.83 23.15
C VAL A 75 -1.02 -14.97 21.81
N SER A 76 -1.24 -16.05 21.07
CA SER A 76 -0.65 -16.27 19.74
C SER A 76 -1.22 -15.32 18.67
N GLU A 77 -2.55 -15.12 18.66
CA GLU A 77 -3.23 -14.17 17.77
C GLU A 77 -2.82 -12.72 18.09
N MET A 78 -2.60 -12.38 19.37
CA MET A 78 -2.11 -11.06 19.78
C MET A 78 -0.72 -10.77 19.22
N VAL A 79 0.22 -11.71 19.32
CA VAL A 79 1.60 -11.50 18.86
C VAL A 79 1.63 -11.30 17.34
N SER A 80 0.88 -12.11 16.59
CA SER A 80 0.78 -11.97 15.13
C SER A 80 0.11 -10.65 14.73
N ASN A 81 -0.97 -10.26 15.40
CA ASN A 81 -1.63 -8.98 15.11
C ASN A 81 -0.78 -7.77 15.53
N CYS A 82 0.02 -7.90 16.60
CA CYS A 82 0.98 -6.88 17.01
C CYS A 82 2.10 -6.73 15.97
N ARG A 83 2.61 -7.83 15.41
CA ARG A 83 3.56 -7.80 14.29
C ARG A 83 2.97 -7.09 13.07
N LEU A 84 1.73 -7.41 12.68
CA LEU A 84 1.04 -6.71 11.59
C LEU A 84 0.85 -5.23 11.86
N SER A 85 0.45 -4.89 13.08
CA SER A 85 0.28 -3.49 13.50
C SER A 85 1.61 -2.73 13.44
N ASN A 86 2.73 -3.34 13.84
CA ASN A 86 4.06 -2.73 13.73
C ASN A 86 4.49 -2.51 12.27
N VAL A 87 4.23 -3.47 11.38
CA VAL A 87 4.49 -3.31 9.94
C VAL A 87 3.64 -2.17 9.39
N ARG A 88 2.35 -2.11 9.74
CA ARG A 88 1.46 -1.01 9.35
C ARG A 88 1.97 0.35 9.81
N VAL A 89 2.44 0.48 11.05
CA VAL A 89 3.02 1.73 11.57
C VAL A 89 4.27 2.12 10.75
N THR A 90 5.07 1.15 10.32
CA THR A 90 6.25 1.42 9.47
C THR A 90 5.82 1.96 8.10
N VAL A 91 4.78 1.39 7.50
CA VAL A 91 4.18 1.87 6.25
C VAL A 91 3.61 3.28 6.41
N GLU A 92 2.82 3.53 7.47
CA GLU A 92 2.23 4.85 7.76
C GLU A 92 3.30 5.91 7.99
N ARG A 93 4.41 5.57 8.65
CA ARG A 93 5.57 6.47 8.83
C ARG A 93 6.24 6.81 7.50
N ALA A 94 6.44 5.82 6.62
CA ALA A 94 7.00 6.07 5.29
C ALA A 94 6.08 6.98 4.46
N ILE A 95 4.77 6.71 4.46
CA ILE A 95 3.76 7.58 3.82
C ILE A 95 3.76 8.99 4.44
N GLY A 96 3.92 9.09 5.76
CA GLY A 96 4.04 10.35 6.48
C GLY A 96 5.23 11.18 6.00
N ARG A 97 6.42 10.56 5.84
CA ARG A 97 7.61 11.22 5.29
C ARG A 97 7.37 11.71 3.87
N ILE A 98 6.72 10.91 3.03
CA ILE A 98 6.35 11.29 1.66
C ILE A 98 5.44 12.53 1.68
N LYS A 99 4.44 12.57 2.56
CA LYS A 99 3.52 13.71 2.68
C LYS A 99 4.20 14.99 3.20
N GLN A 100 5.29 14.88 3.96
CA GLN A 100 6.03 16.05 4.47
C GLN A 100 6.68 16.89 3.38
N TYR A 101 6.93 16.35 2.18
CA TYR A 101 7.54 17.12 1.09
C TYR A 101 6.64 18.21 0.51
N LYS A 102 5.34 18.25 0.88
CA LYS A 102 4.34 19.27 0.49
C LYS A 102 4.21 19.55 -1.02
N TYR A 103 4.93 18.82 -1.86
CA TYR A 103 4.97 19.02 -3.31
C TYR A 103 3.60 18.87 -3.96
N PHE A 104 2.77 18.01 -3.37
CA PHE A 104 1.39 17.72 -3.81
C PHE A 104 0.32 18.35 -2.91
N GLU A 105 0.70 19.26 -1.99
CA GLU A 105 -0.24 19.91 -1.08
C GLU A 105 -1.03 21.05 -1.77
N GLY A 106 -0.58 21.50 -2.94
CA GLY A 106 -1.22 22.55 -3.73
C GLY A 106 -1.81 22.07 -5.06
N ALA A 107 -2.65 22.91 -5.67
CA ALA A 107 -3.17 22.66 -7.01
C ALA A 107 -2.02 22.62 -8.02
N LEU A 108 -1.83 21.47 -8.65
CA LEU A 108 -0.81 21.31 -9.68
C LEU A 108 -1.23 22.06 -10.95
N PRO A 109 -0.33 22.89 -11.54
CA PRO A 109 -0.61 23.53 -12.82
C PRO A 109 -0.87 22.47 -13.89
N TYR A 110 -1.90 22.66 -14.71
CA TYR A 110 -2.24 21.72 -15.80
C TYR A 110 -1.03 21.41 -16.70
N ARG A 111 -0.19 22.42 -16.96
CA ARG A 111 1.04 22.27 -17.75
C ARG A 111 2.06 21.32 -17.12
N SER A 112 2.07 21.16 -15.80
CA SER A 112 3.03 20.31 -15.09
C SER A 112 2.56 18.85 -14.98
N LEU A 113 1.29 18.54 -15.31
CA LEU A 113 0.72 17.19 -15.19
C LEU A 113 1.52 16.13 -15.93
N HIS A 114 2.13 16.46 -17.08
CA HIS A 114 2.95 15.51 -17.84
C HIS A 114 4.22 15.07 -17.08
N ASN A 115 4.73 15.91 -16.17
CA ASN A 115 5.93 15.60 -15.37
C ASN A 115 5.62 15.09 -13.97
N VAL A 116 4.36 15.15 -13.53
CA VAL A 116 3.96 14.80 -12.16
C VAL A 116 4.32 13.36 -11.82
N ASN A 117 4.12 12.42 -12.75
CA ASN A 117 4.57 11.04 -12.58
C ASN A 117 6.09 10.97 -12.36
N ARG A 118 6.89 11.61 -13.23
CA ARG A 118 8.36 11.61 -13.11
C ARG A 118 8.82 12.21 -11.79
N VAL A 119 8.28 13.36 -11.40
CA VAL A 119 8.66 14.02 -10.15
C VAL A 119 8.30 13.14 -8.95
N PHE A 120 7.15 12.47 -8.98
CA PHE A 120 6.77 11.52 -7.94
C PHE A 120 7.74 10.34 -7.85
N PHE A 121 8.10 9.73 -8.97
CA PHE A 121 9.10 8.66 -9.00
C PHE A 121 10.45 9.11 -8.42
N TYR A 122 10.95 10.28 -8.82
CA TYR A 122 12.20 10.81 -8.26
C TYR A 122 12.11 11.09 -6.76
N CYS A 123 11.02 11.70 -6.30
CA CYS A 123 10.84 11.99 -4.88
C CYS A 123 10.78 10.72 -4.03
N MET A 124 10.19 9.65 -4.57
CA MET A 124 10.14 8.35 -3.89
C MET A 124 11.49 7.62 -3.90
N HIS A 125 12.32 7.80 -4.92
CA HIS A 125 13.64 7.14 -4.99
C HIS A 125 14.70 7.78 -4.07
N VAL A 126 14.49 9.04 -3.68
CA VAL A 126 15.38 9.78 -2.78
C VAL A 126 15.08 9.50 -1.30
N LEU A 127 13.98 8.80 -1.00
CA LEU A 127 13.49 8.43 0.34
C LEU A 127 13.89 7.02 0.75
#